data_AF-A0A1J8Q0K8-F1
#
_entry.id   AF-A0A1J8Q0K8-F1
#
_cell.length_a   1.000
_cell.length_b   1.000
_cell.length_c   1.000
_cell.angle_alpha   90.00
_cell.angle_beta   90.00
_cell.angle_gamma   90.00
#
_symmetry.space_group_name_H-M   'P 1'
#
loop_
_entity.id
_entity.type
_entity.pdbx_description
1 polymer ?
#
loop_
_entity_poly.entity_id
_entity_poly.type
_entity_poly.pdbx_seq_one_letter_code
_entity_poly.pdbx_strand_id
1 'polypeptide(L)'
;DSRGLKGFNYLPVIAHVDGATCILAGASQFVVVLFQRSYVSRSMSGASTETPPKHNRNPTGRNQYKDCPPKNDNRVTELLYDYQRRDIFDKKKISQLLYDEHGIKLSESSVARRRRALGLYASGVTTRQLPETIKRQLVLTQMSKDPEKKLGPRMIKQLIARDTGIHLTRDYIRTEMMRQDPEGFASRDISVKKTNDGGSMIHTMVVLPTSIS
;
A
#
# COMPACT_ATOMS: atom_id res chain seq x y z
N ASP A 1 -43.16 24.35 15.15
CA ASP A 1 -42.76 25.28 14.08
C ASP A 1 -41.81 24.57 13.13
N SER A 2 -42.23 24.46 11.88
CA SER A 2 -41.76 23.46 10.91
C SER A 2 -41.13 24.16 9.71
N ARG A 3 -39.81 24.08 9.52
CA ARG A 3 -39.10 24.49 8.29
C ARG A 3 -37.80 23.65 8.19
N GLY A 4 -37.54 22.75 7.24
CA GLY A 4 -38.17 22.46 5.96
C GLY A 4 -37.33 22.94 4.76
N LEU A 5 -36.14 22.36 4.53
CA LEU A 5 -35.34 22.51 3.29
C LEU A 5 -34.66 21.15 3.03
N LYS A 6 -35.19 20.22 2.22
CA LYS A 6 -35.07 20.12 0.74
C LYS A 6 -33.65 20.52 0.29
N GLY A 7 -32.74 19.60 -0.05
CA GLY A 7 -32.86 18.56 -1.06
C GLY A 7 -32.20 19.04 -2.35
N PHE A 8 -30.87 19.04 -2.43
CA PHE A 8 -30.12 19.35 -3.66
C PHE A 8 -29.60 18.06 -4.29
N ASN A 9 -30.40 17.55 -5.23
CA ASN A 9 -29.99 16.55 -6.21
C ASN A 9 -28.97 17.19 -7.16
N TYR A 10 -27.75 16.67 -7.20
CA TYR A 10 -26.81 16.91 -8.29
C TYR A 10 -26.74 15.64 -9.13
N LEU A 11 -27.51 15.62 -10.23
CA LEU A 11 -27.25 14.75 -11.37
C LEU A 11 -26.41 15.53 -12.39
N PRO A 12 -25.42 14.88 -13.04
CA PRO A 12 -24.52 15.54 -13.98
C PRO A 12 -25.20 15.78 -15.34
N VAL A 13 -25.11 17.02 -15.82
CA VAL A 13 -25.42 17.38 -17.20
C VAL A 13 -24.20 17.04 -18.06
N ILE A 14 -24.37 16.09 -18.97
CA ILE A 14 -23.42 15.81 -20.06
C ILE A 14 -23.65 16.88 -21.13
N ALA A 15 -22.63 17.68 -21.42
CA ALA A 15 -22.53 18.44 -22.66
C ALA A 15 -21.15 18.17 -23.27
N HIS A 16 -21.17 17.52 -24.43
CA HIS A 16 -20.03 17.40 -25.33
C HIS A 16 -20.09 18.54 -26.35
N VAL A 17 -18.96 18.76 -27.02
CA VAL A 17 -18.71 19.57 -28.25
C VAL A 17 -17.83 20.80 -27.99
N ASP A 18 -16.55 20.59 -28.33
CA ASP A 18 -15.66 21.41 -29.15
C ASP A 18 -15.51 22.91 -28.90
N GLY A 19 -14.24 23.32 -28.82
CA GLY A 19 -13.84 24.68 -29.18
C GLY A 19 -13.45 25.52 -27.98
N ALA A 20 -12.17 25.86 -27.93
CA ALA A 20 -11.57 26.76 -26.95
C ALA A 20 -12.35 28.08 -26.80
N THR A 21 -12.67 28.46 -25.57
CA THR A 21 -12.69 29.88 -25.18
C THR A 21 -12.40 30.00 -23.68
N CYS A 22 -11.29 30.65 -23.35
CA CYS A 22 -10.92 31.07 -22.00
C CYS A 22 -11.64 32.37 -21.66
N ILE A 23 -12.26 32.50 -20.47
CA ILE A 23 -12.31 33.76 -19.71
C ILE A 23 -12.15 33.48 -18.20
N LEU A 24 -11.34 34.33 -17.60
CA LEU A 24 -10.81 34.40 -16.24
C LEU A 24 -11.87 34.76 -15.19
N ALA A 25 -11.76 34.18 -13.98
CA ALA A 25 -11.77 34.88 -12.68
C ALA A 25 -11.84 33.88 -11.52
N GLY A 26 -10.93 33.99 -10.54
CA GLY A 26 -11.03 33.24 -9.29
C GLY A 26 -9.68 32.86 -8.69
N ALA A 27 -9.00 33.85 -8.10
CA ALA A 27 -7.72 33.70 -7.42
C ALA A 27 -7.80 32.70 -6.25
N SER A 28 -6.95 31.66 -6.27
CA SER A 28 -6.47 31.00 -5.06
C SER A 28 -5.04 30.52 -5.28
N GLN A 29 -4.16 31.01 -4.42
CA GLN A 29 -2.71 31.03 -4.56
C GLN A 29 -2.12 29.61 -4.52
N PHE A 30 -1.74 29.09 -5.68
CA PHE A 30 -0.77 27.99 -5.78
C PHE A 30 0.61 28.59 -6.04
N VAL A 31 1.46 28.58 -5.02
CA VAL A 31 2.90 28.83 -5.16
C VAL A 31 3.51 27.61 -5.84
N VAL A 32 3.51 27.60 -7.17
CA VAL A 32 4.33 26.69 -7.96
C VAL A 32 5.69 27.36 -8.11
N VAL A 33 6.69 26.86 -7.38
CA VAL A 33 8.10 27.19 -7.62
C VAL A 33 8.49 26.55 -8.95
N LEU A 34 8.24 27.27 -10.05
CA LEU A 34 8.74 26.94 -11.37
C LEU A 34 10.21 27.36 -11.44
N PHE A 35 11.10 26.38 -11.37
CA PHE A 35 12.51 26.53 -11.71
C PHE A 35 12.63 26.73 -13.23
N GLN A 36 12.44 27.96 -13.71
CA GLN A 36 12.71 28.32 -15.10
C GLN A 36 14.21 28.28 -15.35
N ARG A 37 14.66 27.18 -15.95
CA ARG A 37 15.98 27.12 -16.58
C ARG A 37 15.85 27.77 -17.94
N SER A 38 16.28 29.02 -18.05
CA SER A 38 16.41 29.75 -19.31
C SER A 38 17.22 28.93 -20.32
N TYR A 39 16.58 28.46 -21.38
CA TYR A 39 17.26 27.96 -22.55
C TYR A 39 17.49 29.13 -23.50
N VAL A 40 18.75 29.54 -23.63
CA VAL A 40 19.21 30.44 -24.69
C VAL A 40 19.08 29.69 -26.02
N SER A 41 18.13 30.10 -26.84
CA SER A 41 17.97 29.63 -28.22
C SER A 41 19.12 30.15 -29.07
N ARG A 42 20.17 29.35 -29.23
CA ARG A 42 21.23 29.58 -30.21
C ARG A 42 20.88 28.87 -31.51
N SER A 43 20.37 29.63 -32.48
CA SER A 43 20.31 29.19 -33.88
C SER A 43 21.73 29.08 -34.43
N MET A 44 22.21 27.86 -34.66
CA MET A 44 23.40 27.61 -35.49
C MET A 44 22.93 26.85 -36.72
N SER A 45 23.08 27.53 -37.85
CA SER A 45 22.94 27.05 -39.21
C SER A 45 23.87 25.87 -39.52
N GLY A 46 23.33 24.88 -40.23
CA GLY A 46 23.98 24.15 -41.32
C GLY A 46 25.37 23.56 -41.08
N ALA A 47 25.40 22.31 -40.62
CA ALA A 47 26.42 21.35 -41.02
C ALA A 47 25.79 19.95 -40.96
N SER A 48 25.58 19.34 -42.12
CA SER A 48 25.13 17.96 -42.27
C SER A 48 26.20 17.02 -41.72
N THR A 49 26.11 16.70 -40.43
CA THR A 49 26.85 15.58 -39.84
C THR A 49 26.14 14.30 -40.27
N GLU A 50 26.70 13.61 -41.26
CA GLU A 50 26.39 12.20 -41.50
C GLU A 50 26.50 11.46 -40.18
N THR A 51 25.36 10.94 -39.70
CA THR A 51 25.36 10.12 -38.49
C THR A 51 26.01 8.80 -38.85
N PRO A 52 27.11 8.39 -38.20
CA PRO A 52 27.72 7.10 -38.49
C PRO A 52 26.67 6.00 -38.29
N PRO A 53 26.63 4.97 -39.14
CA PRO A 53 25.61 3.95 -39.11
C PRO A 53 25.57 3.35 -37.71
N LYS A 54 24.42 3.50 -37.05
CA LYS A 54 24.20 3.06 -35.67
C LYS A 54 24.36 1.54 -35.66
N HIS A 55 25.54 1.06 -35.29
CA HIS A 55 25.85 -0.37 -35.31
C HIS A 55 24.93 -1.06 -34.30
N ASN A 56 23.87 -1.71 -34.81
CA ASN A 56 22.98 -2.48 -33.97
C ASN A 56 23.78 -3.67 -33.42
N ARG A 57 24.17 -3.59 -32.14
CA ARG A 57 24.93 -4.63 -31.44
C ARG A 57 24.17 -5.96 -31.31
N ASN A 58 22.88 -6.00 -31.68
CA ASN A 58 22.10 -7.21 -31.78
C ASN A 58 21.58 -7.43 -33.22
N PRO A 59 22.47 -7.81 -34.17
CA PRO A 59 22.09 -8.01 -35.57
C PRO A 59 21.15 -9.20 -35.78
N THR A 60 21.10 -10.15 -34.85
CA THR A 60 20.20 -11.32 -34.95
C THR A 60 18.83 -11.09 -34.33
N GLY A 61 18.62 -9.96 -33.62
CA GLY A 61 17.36 -9.67 -32.92
C GLY A 61 16.98 -10.71 -31.85
N ARG A 62 17.93 -11.56 -31.42
CA ARG A 62 17.65 -12.63 -30.46
C ARG A 62 17.73 -12.07 -29.05
N ASN A 63 16.57 -11.79 -28.50
CA ASN A 63 16.43 -11.36 -27.11
C ASN A 63 16.58 -12.61 -26.24
N GLN A 64 17.52 -12.61 -25.30
CA GLN A 64 17.78 -13.74 -24.39
C GLN A 64 16.64 -14.06 -23.40
N TYR A 65 15.49 -13.40 -23.54
CA TYR A 65 14.36 -13.44 -22.60
C TYR A 65 13.05 -13.84 -23.29
N LYS A 66 13.05 -14.98 -24.00
CA LYS A 66 11.86 -15.46 -24.73
C LYS A 66 10.69 -15.80 -23.81
N ASP A 67 10.97 -16.28 -22.59
CA ASP A 67 9.95 -16.79 -21.67
C ASP A 67 9.44 -15.73 -20.68
N CYS A 68 9.97 -14.50 -20.74
CA CYS A 68 9.55 -13.42 -19.86
C CYS A 68 8.37 -12.67 -20.48
N PRO A 69 7.24 -12.55 -19.78
CA PRO A 69 6.11 -11.77 -20.27
C PRO A 69 6.53 -10.33 -20.57
N PRO A 70 5.91 -9.66 -21.55
CA PRO A 70 6.18 -8.27 -21.84
C PRO A 70 5.91 -7.38 -20.61
N LYS A 71 6.52 -6.18 -20.62
CA LYS A 71 6.46 -5.23 -19.49
C LYS A 71 5.02 -4.84 -19.11
N ASN A 72 4.13 -4.73 -20.10
CA ASN A 72 2.76 -4.27 -19.96
C ASN A 72 1.74 -5.42 -20.05
N ASP A 73 2.10 -6.61 -19.57
CA ASP A 73 1.14 -7.70 -19.48
C ASP A 73 0.09 -7.38 -18.40
N ASN A 74 -1.17 -7.22 -18.83
CA ASN A 74 -2.31 -6.96 -17.96
C ASN A 74 -2.52 -8.09 -16.95
N ARG A 75 -2.26 -9.36 -17.34
CA ARG A 75 -2.43 -10.51 -16.46
C ARG A 75 -1.51 -10.43 -15.25
N VAL A 76 -0.24 -10.12 -15.48
CA VAL A 76 0.74 -9.95 -14.39
C VAL A 76 0.33 -8.80 -13.47
N THR A 77 -0.21 -7.72 -14.05
CA THR A 77 -0.66 -6.55 -13.29
C THR A 77 -1.81 -6.90 -12.35
N GLU A 78 -2.84 -7.58 -12.85
CA GLU A 78 -3.99 -8.03 -12.05
C GLU A 78 -3.57 -8.98 -10.92
N LEU A 79 -2.70 -9.95 -11.22
CA LEU A 79 -2.18 -10.89 -10.22
C LEU A 79 -1.38 -10.19 -9.12
N LEU A 80 -0.60 -9.16 -9.46
CA LEU A 80 0.11 -8.37 -8.45
C LEU A 80 -0.85 -7.60 -7.54
N TYR A 81 -1.99 -7.11 -8.03
CA TYR A 81 -3.03 -6.52 -7.20
C TYR A 81 -3.71 -7.58 -6.30
N ASP A 82 -3.94 -8.78 -6.80
CA ASP A 82 -4.51 -9.89 -6.01
C ASP A 82 -3.60 -10.30 -4.86
N TYR A 83 -2.31 -10.48 -5.11
CA TYR A 83 -1.36 -10.84 -4.07
C TYR A 83 -1.20 -9.74 -3.02
N GLN A 84 -1.30 -8.48 -3.43
CA GLN A 84 -1.33 -7.34 -2.51
C GLN A 84 -2.56 -7.41 -1.58
N ARG A 85 -3.76 -7.70 -2.13
CA ARG A 85 -4.98 -7.90 -1.32
C ARG A 85 -4.86 -9.05 -0.31
N ARG A 86 -4.07 -10.08 -0.62
CA ARG A 86 -3.76 -11.21 0.26
C ARG A 86 -2.64 -10.93 1.28
N ASP A 87 -2.12 -9.69 1.36
CA ASP A 87 -0.99 -9.27 2.23
C ASP A 87 0.33 -10.02 1.90
N ILE A 88 0.53 -10.43 0.64
CA ILE A 88 1.74 -11.12 0.17
C ILE A 88 2.67 -10.10 -0.52
N PHE A 89 3.74 -9.71 0.17
CA PHE A 89 4.72 -8.74 -0.37
C PHE A 89 6.09 -9.30 -0.68
N ASP A 90 6.40 -10.54 -0.28
CA ASP A 90 7.72 -11.10 -0.54
C ASP A 90 7.88 -11.42 -2.03
N LYS A 91 8.88 -10.80 -2.65
CA LYS A 91 9.17 -10.96 -4.08
C LYS A 91 9.53 -12.40 -4.45
N LYS A 92 10.15 -13.15 -3.52
CA LYS A 92 10.48 -14.57 -3.70
C LYS A 92 9.21 -15.40 -3.80
N LYS A 93 8.34 -15.22 -2.79
CA LYS A 93 7.04 -15.89 -2.73
C LYS A 93 6.17 -15.55 -3.93
N ILE A 94 6.10 -14.29 -4.34
CA ILE A 94 5.33 -13.89 -5.52
C ILE A 94 5.87 -14.53 -6.81
N SER A 95 7.20 -14.56 -7.00
CA SER A 95 7.82 -15.19 -8.17
C SER A 95 7.48 -16.69 -8.24
N GLN A 96 7.51 -17.37 -7.10
CA GLN A 96 7.13 -18.78 -6.99
C GLN A 96 5.63 -18.98 -7.28
N LEU A 97 4.73 -18.19 -6.66
CA LEU A 97 3.29 -18.29 -6.91
C LEU A 97 2.92 -18.01 -8.37
N LEU A 98 3.56 -17.03 -9.01
CA LEU A 98 3.34 -16.75 -10.43
C LEU A 98 3.71 -17.94 -11.33
N TYR A 99 4.75 -18.69 -10.95
CA TYR A 99 5.15 -19.88 -11.68
C TYR A 99 4.21 -21.06 -11.39
N ASP A 100 3.93 -21.32 -10.11
CA ASP A 100 3.16 -22.48 -9.66
C ASP A 100 1.67 -22.39 -10.09
N GLU A 101 1.04 -21.23 -9.91
CA GLU A 101 -0.39 -21.04 -10.18
C GLU A 101 -0.69 -20.65 -11.64
N HIS A 102 0.24 -19.94 -12.29
CA HIS A 102 -0.03 -19.30 -13.58
C HIS A 102 0.98 -19.66 -14.69
N GLY A 103 2.03 -20.43 -14.39
CA GLY A 103 3.07 -20.79 -15.35
C GLY A 103 3.92 -19.61 -15.82
N ILE A 104 3.92 -18.49 -15.09
CA ILE A 104 4.59 -17.26 -15.50
C ILE A 104 5.99 -17.20 -14.87
N LYS A 105 7.02 -17.35 -15.71
CA LYS A 105 8.42 -17.24 -15.27
C LYS A 105 8.85 -15.78 -15.17
N LEU A 106 8.79 -15.21 -13.96
CA LEU A 106 9.22 -13.84 -13.68
C LEU A 106 10.26 -13.82 -12.56
N SER A 107 11.40 -13.18 -12.79
CA SER A 107 12.45 -13.05 -11.75
C SER A 107 12.03 -12.14 -10.60
N GLU A 108 12.59 -12.36 -9.42
CA GLU A 108 12.36 -11.52 -8.23
C GLU A 108 12.61 -10.02 -8.49
N SER A 109 13.66 -9.70 -9.25
CA SER A 109 14.03 -8.33 -9.62
C SER A 109 12.99 -7.69 -10.55
N SER A 110 12.42 -8.48 -11.45
CA SER A 110 11.37 -8.03 -12.36
C SER A 110 10.05 -7.81 -11.62
N VAL A 111 9.68 -8.69 -10.69
CA VAL A 111 8.54 -8.52 -9.79
C VAL A 111 8.68 -7.21 -9.01
N ALA A 112 9.83 -6.98 -8.38
CA ALA A 112 10.08 -5.76 -7.61
C ALA A 112 9.98 -4.49 -8.48
N ARG A 113 10.50 -4.53 -9.71
CA ARG A 113 10.42 -3.40 -10.66
C ARG A 113 8.98 -3.12 -11.09
N ARG A 114 8.20 -4.16 -11.44
CA ARG A 114 6.79 -4.00 -11.84
C ARG A 114 5.94 -3.46 -10.68
N ARG A 115 6.12 -3.99 -9.47
CA ARG A 115 5.42 -3.48 -8.28
C ARG A 115 5.70 -2.01 -8.01
N ARG A 116 6.96 -1.57 -8.13
CA ARG A 116 7.31 -0.15 -7.99
C ARG A 116 6.65 0.71 -9.07
N ALA A 117 6.58 0.23 -10.31
CA ALA A 117 5.92 0.95 -11.40
C ALA A 117 4.40 1.10 -11.17
N LEU A 118 3.78 0.12 -10.52
CA LEU A 118 2.35 0.13 -10.16
C LEU A 118 2.05 0.83 -8.82
N GLY A 119 3.07 1.32 -8.09
CA GLY A 119 2.89 1.90 -6.76
C GLY A 119 2.48 0.90 -5.66
N LEU A 120 2.70 -0.40 -5.87
CA LEU A 120 2.32 -1.47 -4.94
C LEU A 120 3.35 -1.64 -3.82
N TYR A 121 3.27 -0.76 -2.84
CA TYR A 121 4.19 -0.70 -1.71
C TYR A 121 3.67 -1.48 -0.49
N ALA A 122 4.61 -1.90 0.37
CA ALA A 122 4.30 -2.50 1.66
C ALA A 122 4.00 -1.42 2.72
N SER A 123 3.36 -1.84 3.82
CA SER A 123 2.88 -0.96 4.91
C SER A 123 3.87 0.10 5.43
N GLY A 124 5.16 -0.23 5.53
CA GLY A 124 6.17 0.71 6.02
C GLY A 124 6.41 1.90 5.09
N VAL A 125 6.36 1.68 3.77
CA VAL A 125 6.59 2.72 2.76
C VAL A 125 5.34 3.57 2.62
N THR A 126 4.17 2.95 2.49
CA THR A 126 2.87 3.63 2.39
C THR A 126 2.60 4.52 3.59
N THR A 127 2.87 4.05 4.82
CA THR A 127 2.64 4.86 6.04
C THR A 127 3.54 6.11 6.11
N ARG A 128 4.74 6.05 5.51
CA ARG A 128 5.65 7.21 5.44
C ARG A 128 5.29 8.18 4.32
N GLN A 129 4.79 7.68 3.19
CA GLN A 129 4.46 8.49 2.02
C GLN A 129 3.08 9.14 2.11
N LEU A 130 2.12 8.51 2.81
CA LEU A 130 0.76 9.01 2.91
C LEU A 130 0.65 10.21 3.86
N PRO A 131 -0.12 11.24 3.50
CA PRO A 131 -0.45 12.34 4.41
C PRO A 131 -1.13 11.85 5.69
N GLU A 132 -0.82 12.49 6.80
CA GLU A 132 -1.34 12.15 8.13
C GLU A 132 -2.87 12.16 8.18
N THR A 133 -3.50 13.12 7.50
CA THR A 133 -4.96 13.26 7.41
C THR A 133 -5.62 12.03 6.80
N ILE A 134 -5.06 11.51 5.70
CA ILE A 134 -5.58 10.33 5.01
C ILE A 134 -5.41 9.09 5.88
N LYS A 135 -4.24 8.91 6.51
CA LYS A 135 -3.98 7.76 7.38
C LYS A 135 -4.94 7.72 8.57
N ARG A 136 -5.16 8.86 9.23
CA ARG A 136 -6.13 8.98 10.33
C ARG A 136 -7.54 8.69 9.85
N GLN A 137 -7.94 9.23 8.70
CA GLN A 137 -9.27 9.00 8.12
C GLN A 137 -9.52 7.51 7.84
N LEU A 138 -8.53 6.78 7.31
CA LEU A 138 -8.64 5.34 7.06
C LEU A 138 -8.90 4.55 8.35
N VAL A 139 -8.19 4.88 9.42
CA VAL A 139 -8.37 4.24 10.73
C VAL A 139 -9.75 4.57 11.31
N LEU A 140 -10.13 5.84 11.33
CA LEU A 140 -11.43 6.30 11.84
C LEU A 140 -12.61 5.68 11.08
N THR A 141 -12.51 5.60 9.76
CA THR A 141 -13.54 4.99 8.92
C THR A 141 -13.76 3.53 9.31
N GLN A 142 -12.69 2.77 9.56
CA GLN A 142 -12.84 1.38 10.01
C GLN A 142 -13.30 1.26 11.46
N MET A 143 -12.85 2.13 12.37
CA MET A 143 -13.36 2.17 13.75
C MET A 143 -14.86 2.47 13.78
N SER A 144 -15.36 3.35 12.90
CA SER A 144 -16.78 3.67 12.83
C SER A 144 -17.65 2.50 12.36
N LYS A 145 -17.08 1.52 11.64
CA LYS A 145 -17.77 0.29 11.23
C LYS A 145 -17.90 -0.74 12.36
N ASP A 146 -17.13 -0.58 13.44
CA ASP A 146 -17.13 -1.47 14.60
C ASP A 146 -17.65 -0.73 15.85
N PRO A 147 -18.98 -0.60 16.00
CA PRO A 147 -19.57 0.08 17.15
C PRO A 147 -19.28 -0.65 18.47
N GLU A 148 -19.01 -1.96 18.41
CA GLU A 148 -18.72 -2.78 19.58
C GLU A 148 -17.24 -2.69 20.04
N LYS A 149 -16.39 -2.02 19.24
CA LYS A 149 -14.96 -1.79 19.54
C LYS A 149 -14.16 -3.08 19.79
N LYS A 150 -14.59 -4.20 19.21
CA LYS A 150 -13.99 -5.54 19.38
C LYS A 150 -12.81 -5.81 18.42
N LEU A 151 -12.67 -5.07 17.33
CA LEU A 151 -11.68 -5.34 16.27
C LEU A 151 -10.30 -4.76 16.57
N GLY A 152 -9.28 -5.61 16.69
CA GLY A 152 -7.96 -5.16 17.15
C GLY A 152 -7.16 -4.45 16.06
N PRO A 153 -6.01 -3.84 16.41
CA PRO A 153 -5.14 -3.19 15.43
C PRO A 153 -4.75 -4.11 14.26
N ARG A 154 -4.58 -5.40 14.53
CA ARG A 154 -4.30 -6.42 13.50
C ARG A 154 -5.47 -6.62 12.54
N MET A 155 -6.70 -6.66 13.07
CA MET A 155 -7.90 -6.87 12.25
C MET A 155 -8.25 -5.61 11.47
N ILE A 156 -8.20 -4.45 12.11
CA ILE A 156 -8.40 -3.16 11.44
C ILE A 156 -7.38 -2.98 10.31
N LYS A 157 -6.11 -3.34 10.51
CA LYS A 157 -5.10 -3.33 9.43
C LYS A 157 -5.54 -4.15 8.21
N GLN A 158 -6.06 -5.35 8.43
CA GLN A 158 -6.53 -6.24 7.36
C GLN A 158 -7.76 -5.67 6.65
N LEU A 159 -8.70 -5.08 7.40
CA LEU A 159 -9.89 -4.45 6.83
C LEU A 159 -9.56 -3.22 6.00
N ILE A 160 -8.66 -2.33 6.47
CA ILE A 160 -8.19 -1.19 5.67
C ILE A 160 -7.59 -1.68 4.35
N ALA A 161 -6.73 -2.70 4.40
CA ALA A 161 -6.10 -3.27 3.22
C ALA A 161 -7.11 -3.90 2.26
N ARG A 162 -8.13 -4.60 2.78
CA ARG A 162 -9.18 -5.21 1.97
C ARG A 162 -10.06 -4.17 1.27
N ASP A 163 -10.47 -3.14 2.00
CA ASP A 163 -11.42 -2.14 1.50
C ASP A 163 -10.76 -1.13 0.56
N THR A 164 -9.52 -0.73 0.84
CA THR A 164 -8.86 0.38 0.12
C THR A 164 -7.62 -0.05 -0.67
N GLY A 165 -7.08 -1.25 -0.44
CA GLY A 165 -5.81 -1.67 -1.00
C GLY A 165 -4.59 -0.99 -0.37
N ILE A 166 -4.80 -0.06 0.58
CA ILE A 166 -3.74 0.66 1.27
C ILE A 166 -3.35 -0.11 2.54
N HIS A 167 -2.06 -0.34 2.73
CA HIS A 167 -1.56 -0.98 3.93
C HIS A 167 -0.97 0.07 4.87
N LEU A 168 -1.39 0.09 6.13
CA LEU A 168 -0.76 0.92 7.17
C LEU A 168 0.02 0.02 8.14
N THR A 169 0.99 0.60 8.85
CA THR A 169 1.70 -0.13 9.92
C THR A 169 0.76 -0.36 11.09
N ARG A 170 0.89 -1.53 11.73
CA ARG A 170 0.12 -1.87 12.94
C ARG A 170 0.32 -0.84 14.04
N ASP A 171 1.55 -0.37 14.22
CA ASP A 171 1.90 0.53 15.32
C ASP A 171 1.24 1.89 15.15
N TYR A 172 1.18 2.40 13.92
CA TYR A 172 0.41 3.61 13.62
C TYR A 172 -1.07 3.45 13.96
N ILE A 173 -1.69 2.34 13.51
CA ILE A 173 -3.10 2.05 13.79
C ILE A 173 -3.33 1.96 15.31
N ARG A 174 -2.44 1.28 16.04
CA ARG A 174 -2.53 1.16 17.51
C ARG A 174 -2.50 2.53 18.17
N THR A 175 -1.54 3.38 17.81
CA THR A 175 -1.42 4.74 18.36
C THR A 175 -2.67 5.57 18.06
N GLU A 176 -3.21 5.50 16.85
CA GLU A 176 -4.45 6.20 16.52
C GLU A 176 -5.65 5.67 17.31
N MET A 177 -5.83 4.35 17.39
CA MET A 177 -6.93 3.75 18.17
C MET A 177 -6.89 4.20 19.64
N MET A 178 -5.71 4.17 20.26
CA MET A 178 -5.51 4.61 21.64
C MET A 178 -5.78 6.12 21.82
N ARG A 179 -5.51 6.94 20.80
CA ARG A 179 -5.77 8.38 20.85
C ARG A 179 -7.26 8.71 20.76
N GLN A 180 -8.02 8.00 19.92
CA GLN A 180 -9.43 8.30 19.72
C GLN A 180 -10.31 7.69 20.82
N ASP A 181 -9.96 6.49 21.29
CA ASP A 181 -10.78 5.74 22.23
C ASP A 181 -9.91 4.88 23.17
N PRO A 182 -9.31 5.50 24.20
CA PRO A 182 -8.48 4.77 25.15
C PRO A 182 -9.30 3.77 25.98
N GLU A 183 -10.56 4.08 26.28
CA GLU A 183 -11.46 3.22 27.05
C GLU A 183 -11.81 1.95 26.28
N GLY A 184 -12.29 2.10 25.04
CA GLY A 184 -12.57 0.96 24.16
C GLY A 184 -11.34 0.12 23.88
N PHE A 185 -10.14 0.73 23.86
CA PHE A 185 -8.89 -0.01 23.73
C PHE A 185 -8.58 -0.84 24.99
N ALA A 186 -8.68 -0.24 26.19
CA ALA A 186 -8.38 -0.87 27.46
C ALA A 186 -9.34 -2.03 27.80
N SER A 187 -10.63 -1.88 27.50
CA SER A 187 -11.64 -2.93 27.76
C SER A 187 -11.44 -4.22 26.97
N ARG A 188 -10.53 -4.24 25.99
CA ARG A 188 -10.23 -5.42 25.18
C ARG A 188 -9.13 -6.30 25.76
N ASP A 189 -8.22 -5.70 26.50
CA ASP A 189 -6.99 -6.37 26.98
C ASP A 189 -7.25 -7.33 28.17
N ILE A 190 -8.51 -7.55 28.56
CA ILE A 190 -8.88 -8.36 29.74
C ILE A 190 -9.11 -9.85 29.47
N SER A 191 -9.05 -10.31 28.22
CA SER A 191 -9.09 -11.75 27.91
C SER A 191 -7.69 -12.30 27.66
N VAL A 192 -6.77 -12.07 28.60
CA VAL A 192 -5.52 -12.83 28.66
C VAL A 192 -5.91 -14.29 28.89
N LYS A 193 -5.68 -15.10 27.86
CA LYS A 193 -5.60 -16.56 27.91
C LYS A 193 -5.04 -17.00 29.27
N LYS A 194 -5.82 -17.71 30.10
CA LYS A 194 -5.28 -18.52 31.20
C LYS A 194 -4.13 -19.34 30.62
N THR A 195 -2.89 -18.98 30.94
CA THR A 195 -1.79 -19.91 30.82
C THR A 195 -2.06 -20.98 31.85
N ASN A 196 -2.41 -22.19 31.41
CA ASN A 196 -2.24 -23.38 32.24
C ASN A 196 -0.74 -23.59 32.38
N ASP A 197 -0.09 -22.75 33.17
CA ASP A 197 1.27 -22.98 33.63
C ASP A 197 1.17 -24.15 34.60
N GLY A 198 1.66 -25.30 34.13
CA GLY A 198 1.57 -26.58 34.80
C GLY A 198 1.99 -26.48 36.25
N GLY A 199 1.14 -27.02 37.13
CA GLY A 199 1.48 -27.23 38.53
C GLY A 199 2.74 -28.10 38.63
N SER A 200 3.88 -27.44 38.82
CA SER A 200 5.07 -28.08 39.34
C SER A 200 4.87 -28.24 40.83
N MET A 201 4.37 -29.42 41.23
CA MET A 201 4.34 -29.81 42.63
C MET A 201 5.79 -29.88 43.13
N ILE A 202 6.13 -28.92 43.97
CA ILE A 202 7.27 -28.98 44.88
C ILE A 202 7.12 -30.23 45.77
N HIS A 203 7.80 -31.32 45.40
CA HIS A 203 7.96 -32.47 46.30
C HIS A 203 9.06 -32.12 47.31
N THR A 204 8.63 -31.59 48.46
CA THR A 204 9.48 -31.35 49.63
C THR A 204 10.14 -32.65 50.05
N MET A 205 11.45 -32.75 49.86
CA MET A 205 12.26 -33.79 50.49
C MET A 205 12.30 -33.52 52.00
N VAL A 206 11.50 -34.27 52.76
CA VAL A 206 11.66 -34.36 54.21
C VAL A 206 12.82 -35.33 54.45
N VAL A 207 13.99 -34.76 54.72
CA VAL A 207 15.14 -35.44 55.32
C VAL A 207 14.71 -35.87 56.73
N LEU A 208 14.61 -37.18 56.98
CA LEU A 208 14.50 -37.72 58.33
C LEU A 208 15.91 -37.97 58.90
N PRO A 209 16.25 -37.43 60.09
CA PRO A 209 17.54 -37.64 60.70
C PRO A 209 17.71 -39.04 61.28
N THR A 210 18.95 -39.52 61.16
CA THR A 210 19.53 -40.74 61.74
C THR A 210 19.39 -40.82 63.26
N SER A 211 19.04 -42.02 63.76
CA SER A 211 19.28 -42.48 65.13
C SER A 211 19.72 -43.94 65.00
N ILE A 212 21.03 -44.22 65.00
CA ILE A 212 21.81 -44.68 66.16
C ILE A 212 21.11 -45.83 66.90
N SER A 213 21.64 -47.03 66.73
CA SER A 213 21.71 -48.04 67.78
C SER A 213 22.96 -48.90 67.61
#